data_AF-A0A963VED6-F1
#
_entry.id   AF-A0A963VED6-F1
#
_cell.length_a   1.000
_cell.length_b   1.000
_cell.length_c   1.000
_cell.angle_alpha   90.00
_cell.angle_beta   90.00
_cell.angle_gamma   90.00
#
_symmetry.space_group_name_H-M   'P 1'
#
loop_
_entity.id
_entity.type
_entity.pdbx_description
1 polymer ?
#
loop_
_entity_poly.entity_id
_entity_poly.type
_entity_poly.pdbx_seq_one_letter_code
_entity_poly.pdbx_strand_id
1 'polypeptide(L)' 'ARLSAVDLVKAAAEALGGKGGGGRPDMAQAGGADATRADDAVKAAEAVIGGMK' A
#
# COMPACT_ATOMS: atom_id res chain seq x y z
N ALA A 1 -16.74 -5.37 2.84
CA ALA A 1 -16.26 -5.12 1.45
C ALA A 1 -15.09 -6.06 1.15
N ARG A 2 -14.77 -6.33 -0.12
CA ARG A 2 -13.58 -7.15 -0.47
C ARG A 2 -12.33 -6.26 -0.44
N LEU A 3 -11.28 -6.73 0.22
CA LEU A 3 -9.99 -6.04 0.29
C LEU A 3 -9.34 -6.03 -1.10
N SER A 4 -8.82 -4.88 -1.52
CA SER A 4 -8.15 -4.68 -2.81
C SER A 4 -6.65 -4.58 -2.60
N ALA A 5 -5.88 -5.46 -3.25
CA ALA A 5 -4.42 -5.36 -3.26
C ALA A 5 -3.94 -4.00 -3.79
N VAL A 6 -4.68 -3.38 -4.70
CA VAL A 6 -4.37 -2.05 -5.26
C VAL A 6 -4.43 -0.97 -4.18
N ASP A 7 -5.40 -1.03 -3.28
CA ASP A 7 -5.57 -0.04 -2.23
C ASP A 7 -4.47 -0.17 -1.18
N LEU A 8 -4.06 -1.41 -0.87
CA LEU A 8 -2.92 -1.69 0.01
C LEU A 8 -1.61 -1.10 -0.52
N VAL A 9 -1.27 -1.39 -1.79
CA VAL A 9 0.02 -0.95 -2.35
C VAL A 9 0.07 0.56 -2.59
N LYS A 10 -1.06 1.22 -2.81
CA LYS A 10 -1.13 2.69 -2.90
C LYS A 10 -0.82 3.36 -1.56
N ALA A 11 -1.43 2.88 -0.47
CA ALA A 11 -1.15 3.39 0.87
C ALA A 11 0.33 3.18 1.25
N ALA A 12 0.88 2.01 0.95
CA ALA A 12 2.30 1.71 1.16
C ALA A 12 3.21 2.60 0.30
N ALA A 13 2.88 2.84 -0.97
CA ALA A 13 3.68 3.65 -1.88
C ALA A 13 3.78 5.12 -1.44
N GLU A 14 2.69 5.71 -0.95
CA GLU A 14 2.71 7.09 -0.43
C GLU A 14 3.69 7.24 0.73
N ALA A 15 3.72 6.26 1.65
CA ALA A 15 4.68 6.25 2.75
C ALA A 15 6.15 6.15 2.27
N LEU A 16 6.40 5.46 1.16
CA LEU A 16 7.72 5.36 0.52
C LEU A 16 8.08 6.59 -0.34
N GLY A 17 7.26 7.65 -0.34
CA GLY A 17 7.45 8.80 -1.23
C GLY A 17 7.17 8.50 -2.71
N GLY A 18 6.50 7.39 -2.99
CA GLY A 18 5.98 7.01 -4.29
C GLY A 18 4.65 7.67 -4.61
N LYS A 19 4.20 7.48 -5.84
CA LYS A 19 2.88 7.94 -6.30
C LYS A 19 2.18 6.80 -7.04
N GLY A 20 1.04 6.38 -6.52
CA GLY A 20 0.21 5.36 -7.14
C GLY A 20 0.69 3.93 -6.89
N GLY A 21 0.30 3.04 -7.80
CA GLY A 21 0.37 1.59 -7.61
C GLY A 21 -0.79 0.94 -8.36
N GLY A 22 -0.53 -0.22 -8.97
CA GLY A 22 -1.46 -0.81 -9.92
C GLY A 22 -1.34 -2.31 -10.03
N GLY A 23 -2.36 -2.92 -10.64
CA GLY A 23 -2.48 -4.36 -10.79
C GLY A 23 -3.94 -4.79 -10.73
N ARG A 24 -4.16 -6.00 -10.25
CA ARG A 24 -5.48 -6.58 -10.05
C ARG A 24 -5.89 -6.53 -8.57
N PRO A 25 -7.18 -6.70 -8.25
CA PRO A 25 -7.64 -6.72 -6.86
C PRO A 25 -7.00 -7.81 -6.00
N ASP A 26 -6.51 -8.90 -6.61
CA ASP A 26 -5.83 -10.02 -5.93
C ASP A 26 -4.30 -9.86 -5.90
N MET A 27 -3.71 -9.04 -6.78
CA MET A 27 -2.26 -8.85 -6.88
C MET A 27 -1.95 -7.48 -7.47
N ALA A 28 -1.23 -6.65 -6.75
CA ALA A 28 -0.80 -5.34 -7.19
C ALA A 28 0.65 -5.06 -6.80
N GLN A 29 1.27 -4.10 -7.47
CA GLN A 29 2.64 -3.67 -7.20
C GLN A 29 2.73 -2.14 -7.24
N ALA A 30 3.59 -1.61 -6.38
CA ALA A 30 3.94 -0.19 -6.32
C ALA A 30 5.37 -0.04 -5.81
N GLY A 31 5.89 1.19 -5.83
CA GLY A 31 7.20 1.53 -5.31
C GLY A 31 7.27 3.00 -4.92
N GLY A 32 8.38 3.40 -4.28
CA GLY A 32 8.64 4.77 -3.88
C GLY A 32 10.13 5.12 -3.91
N ALA A 33 10.43 6.40 -3.73
CA ALA A 33 11.78 6.93 -3.83
C ALA A 33 12.63 6.66 -2.57
N ASP A 34 12.00 6.33 -1.44
CA ASP A 34 12.68 6.17 -0.16
C ASP A 34 12.47 4.77 0.43
N ALA A 35 13.44 3.88 0.20
CA ALA A 35 13.42 2.51 0.72
C ALA A 35 13.63 2.45 2.24
N THR A 36 14.13 3.50 2.88
CA THR A 36 14.36 3.52 4.34
C THR A 36 13.05 3.53 5.14
N ARG A 37 11.93 3.83 4.47
CA ARG A 37 10.58 3.92 5.06
C ARG A 37 9.77 2.63 4.90
N ALA A 38 10.42 1.49 4.71
CA ALA A 38 9.75 0.20 4.55
C ALA A 38 8.78 -0.11 5.69
N ASP A 39 9.17 0.15 6.94
CA ASP A 39 8.31 -0.09 8.11
C ASP A 39 7.07 0.81 8.13
N ASP A 40 7.19 2.07 7.69
CA ASP A 40 6.05 2.98 7.56
C ASP A 40 5.07 2.48 6.49
N ALA A 41 5.61 1.94 5.39
CA ALA A 41 4.82 1.40 4.29
C ALA A 41 3.99 0.18 4.72
N VAL A 42 4.59 -0.72 5.52
CA VAL A 42 3.89 -1.87 6.10
C VAL A 42 2.77 -1.40 7.04
N LYS A 43 3.05 -0.47 7.95
CA LYS A 43 2.03 0.10 8.86
C LYS A 43 0.87 0.77 8.11
N ALA A 44 1.16 1.48 7.03
CA ALA A 44 0.14 2.10 6.20
C ALA A 44 -0.79 1.06 5.56
N ALA A 45 -0.25 -0.05 5.06
CA ALA A 45 -1.04 -1.16 4.53
C ALA A 45 -1.88 -1.85 5.62
N GLU A 46 -1.31 -2.07 6.82
CA GLU A 46 -2.05 -2.64 7.97
C GLU A 46 -3.22 -1.76 8.39
N ALA A 47 -3.06 -0.43 8.38
CA ALA A 47 -4.14 0.50 8.70
C ALA A 47 -5.33 0.38 7.74
N VAL A 48 -5.08 0.12 6.45
CA VAL A 48 -6.13 -0.15 5.46
C VAL A 48 -6.89 -1.43 5.82
N ILE A 49 -6.20 -2.49 6.25
CA ILE A 49 -6.82 -3.75 6.70
C ILE A 49 -7.63 -3.52 7.98
N GLY A 50 -7.08 -2.80 8.96
CA GLY A 50 -7.73 -2.52 10.24
C GLY A 50 -8.94 -1.57 10.14
N GLY A 51 -8.99 -0.74 9.10
CA GLY A 51 -10.11 0.16 8.80
C GLY A 51 -11.32 -0.53 8.16
N MET A 52 -11.20 -1.79 7.73
CA MET A 52 -12.27 -2.55 7.06
C MET A 52 -13.28 -3.24 8.00
N LYS A 53 -13.45 -2.75 9.24
CA LYS A 53 -14.44 -3.29 10.19
C LYS A 53 -15.86 -3.31 9.60
#